data_AF-A0A455UKG9-F1
#
_entry.id   AF-A0A455UKG9-F1
#
_cell.length_a   1.000
_cell.length_b   1.000
_cell.length_c   1.000
_cell.angle_alpha   90.00
_cell.angle_beta   90.00
_cell.angle_gamma   90.00
#
_symmetry.space_group_name_H-M   'P 1'
#
loop_
_entity.id
_entity.type
_entity.pdbx_description
1 polymer ?
#
loop_
_entity_poly.entity_id
_entity_poly.type
_entity_poly.pdbx_seq_one_letter_code
_entity_poly.pdbx_strand_id
1 'polypeptide(L)'
;MDAELGASLRGERLGLEESFLAGPQLHALQGHVQAVPISLEINLEQDRFYSEFIWKGSFEVDVWRSRGPQREPACWTLLGYASGYATQLLGREVQYREVSCRACGDDNCRIIGKLAEEWPDHAAFAELLREAPLIDELYELQARIATLESDLARTRDQETWG
;
A
#
# COMPACT_ATOMS: atom_id res chain seq x y z
N MET A 1 10.58 2.16 11.66
CA MET A 1 9.26 1.46 11.55
C MET A 1 9.50 -0.03 11.37
N ASP A 2 8.60 -0.93 11.78
CA ASP A 2 8.76 -2.39 11.98
C ASP A 2 9.86 -3.19 11.25
N ALA A 3 10.24 -2.88 10.00
CA ALA A 3 11.42 -3.46 9.34
C ALA A 3 12.73 -3.17 10.12
N GLU A 4 12.93 -1.95 10.60
CA GLU A 4 14.06 -1.56 11.45
C GLU A 4 14.03 -2.26 12.80
N LEU A 5 12.82 -2.42 13.37
CA LEU A 5 12.62 -3.15 14.63
C LEU A 5 12.93 -4.64 14.44
N GLY A 6 12.46 -5.25 13.35
CA GLY A 6 12.76 -6.63 12.99
C GLY A 6 14.25 -6.87 12.83
N ALA A 7 14.95 -5.98 12.12
CA ALA A 7 16.40 -6.02 11.96
C ALA A 7 17.14 -5.89 13.30
N SER A 8 16.74 -4.93 14.15
CA SER A 8 17.37 -4.71 15.46
C SER A 8 17.15 -5.84 16.47
N LEU A 9 15.98 -6.49 16.47
CA LEU A 9 15.65 -7.56 17.42
C LEU A 9 16.31 -8.90 17.08
N ARG A 10 16.56 -9.16 15.79
CA ARG A 10 17.08 -10.45 15.31
C ARG A 10 18.60 -10.47 15.07
N GLY A 11 19.22 -9.30 14.93
CA GLY A 11 20.66 -9.13 14.72
C GLY A 11 21.17 -9.73 13.39
N GLU A 12 22.47 -9.59 13.10
CA GLU A 12 23.12 -10.12 11.88
C GLU A 12 23.20 -11.66 11.80
N ARG A 13 22.60 -12.38 12.75
CA ARG A 13 22.80 -13.83 12.93
C ARG A 13 21.82 -14.72 12.17
N LEU A 14 20.69 -14.18 11.69
CA LEU A 14 19.66 -14.92 10.98
C LEU A 14 19.79 -14.74 9.46
N GLY A 15 19.31 -15.73 8.71
CA GLY A 15 19.22 -15.61 7.25
C GLY A 15 18.25 -14.50 6.82
N LEU A 16 18.36 -14.06 5.57
CA LEU A 16 17.47 -13.02 5.01
C LEU A 16 15.99 -13.45 5.05
N GLU A 17 15.70 -14.72 4.76
CA GLU A 17 14.33 -15.27 4.85
C GLU A 17 13.77 -15.26 6.28
N GLU A 18 14.57 -15.64 7.28
CA GLU A 18 14.16 -15.59 8.69
C GLU A 18 13.96 -14.16 9.18
N SER A 19 14.77 -13.22 8.67
CA SER A 19 14.61 -11.79 8.95
C SER A 19 13.32 -11.27 8.31
N PHE A 20 13.02 -11.69 7.08
CA PHE A 20 11.79 -11.35 6.36
C PHE A 20 10.53 -11.76 7.12
N LEU A 21 10.52 -12.96 7.72
CA LEU A 21 9.37 -13.45 8.48
C LEU A 21 9.07 -12.66 9.77
N ALA A 22 9.92 -11.73 10.19
CA ALA A 22 9.63 -10.85 11.31
C ALA A 22 8.44 -9.90 11.03
N GLY A 23 8.32 -9.38 9.80
CA GLY A 23 7.21 -8.51 9.40
C GLY A 23 5.84 -9.18 9.54
N PRO A 24 5.62 -10.34 8.88
CA PRO A 24 4.42 -11.16 9.07
C PRO A 24 4.09 -11.50 10.53
N GLN A 25 5.11 -11.75 11.36
CA GLN A 25 4.93 -12.01 12.79
C GLN A 25 4.51 -10.77 13.58
N LEU A 26 5.08 -9.61 13.28
CA LEU A 26 4.69 -8.33 13.89
C LEU A 26 3.24 -7.98 13.51
N HIS A 27 2.85 -8.21 12.25
CA HIS A 27 1.47 -8.09 11.78
C HIS A 27 0.49 -8.92 12.62
N ALA A 28 0.86 -10.17 12.93
CA ALA A 28 0.04 -11.04 13.78
C ALA A 28 0.04 -10.58 15.24
N LEU A 29 1.20 -10.16 15.78
CA LEU A 29 1.34 -9.68 17.15
C LEU A 29 0.52 -8.42 17.44
N GLN A 30 0.41 -7.53 16.45
CA GLN A 30 -0.41 -6.32 16.51
C GLN A 30 -1.91 -6.60 16.38
N GLY A 31 -2.30 -7.85 16.11
CA GLY A 31 -3.71 -8.24 15.93
C GLY A 31 -4.30 -7.81 14.58
N HIS A 32 -3.46 -7.46 13.61
CA HIS A 32 -3.92 -7.03 12.29
C HIS A 32 -4.36 -8.21 11.41
N VAL A 33 -3.49 -9.22 11.28
CA VAL A 33 -3.76 -10.40 10.46
C VAL A 33 -2.78 -11.52 10.81
N GLN A 34 -3.23 -12.78 10.75
CA GLN A 34 -2.33 -13.92 10.77
C GLN A 34 -1.86 -14.23 9.33
N ALA A 35 -0.61 -13.89 9.03
CA ALA A 35 0.02 -14.18 7.75
C ALA A 35 0.69 -15.56 7.75
N VAL A 36 0.17 -16.48 6.94
CA VAL A 36 0.67 -17.85 6.80
C VAL A 36 1.48 -17.96 5.50
N PRO A 37 2.79 -18.22 5.54
CA PRO A 37 3.60 -18.37 4.35
C PRO A 37 3.20 -19.62 3.56
N ILE A 38 3.06 -19.46 2.24
CA ILE A 38 2.86 -20.57 1.30
C ILE A 38 4.14 -20.81 0.50
N SER A 39 4.77 -19.74 0.02
CA SER A 39 6.07 -19.78 -0.66
C SER A 39 6.82 -18.50 -0.40
N LEU A 40 8.14 -18.61 -0.26
CA LEU A 40 9.05 -17.49 -0.11
C LEU A 40 10.35 -17.86 -0.83
N GLU A 41 10.73 -17.05 -1.82
CA GLU A 41 11.98 -17.16 -2.54
C GLU A 41 12.66 -15.78 -2.54
N ILE A 42 13.85 -15.71 -1.96
CA ILE A 42 14.63 -14.46 -1.92
C ILE A 42 16.02 -14.73 -2.48
N ASN A 43 16.31 -14.19 -3.67
CA ASN A 43 17.64 -14.19 -4.26
C ASN A 43 17.94 -12.82 -4.87
N LEU A 44 18.49 -11.93 -4.06
CA LEU A 44 18.82 -10.56 -4.46
C LEU A 44 20.03 -10.48 -5.40
N GLU A 45 20.90 -11.49 -5.43
CA GLU A 45 22.03 -11.54 -6.37
C GLU A 45 21.57 -11.75 -7.82
N GLN A 46 20.39 -12.34 -7.99
CA GLN A 46 19.78 -12.63 -9.29
C GLN A 46 18.54 -11.75 -9.57
N ASP A 47 18.31 -10.70 -8.79
CA ASP A 47 17.10 -9.86 -8.84
C ASP A 47 15.81 -10.69 -8.87
N ARG A 48 15.72 -11.69 -7.99
CA ARG A 48 14.54 -12.55 -7.85
C ARG A 48 13.95 -12.44 -6.45
N PHE A 49 12.67 -12.06 -6.41
CA PHE A 49 11.87 -12.10 -5.19
C PHE A 49 10.48 -12.62 -5.51
N TYR A 50 10.06 -13.67 -4.82
CA TYR A 50 8.69 -14.15 -4.85
C TYR A 50 8.22 -14.44 -3.43
N SER A 51 7.01 -13.99 -3.13
CA SER A 51 6.39 -14.26 -1.84
C SER A 51 4.91 -14.51 -2.02
N GLU A 52 4.40 -15.49 -1.29
CA GLU A 52 3.00 -15.85 -1.29
C GLU A 52 2.54 -16.16 0.13
N PHE A 53 1.49 -15.48 0.56
CA PHE A 53 0.93 -15.63 1.89
C PHE A 53 -0.59 -15.73 1.84
N ILE A 54 -1.13 -16.52 2.76
CA ILE A 54 -2.55 -16.51 3.11
C ILE A 54 -2.74 -15.65 4.35
N TRP A 55 -3.68 -14.71 4.27
CA TRP A 55 -4.10 -13.86 5.36
C TRP A 55 -5.36 -14.39 6.01
N LYS A 56 -5.24 -14.78 7.29
CA LYS A 56 -6.34 -15.26 8.12
C LYS A 56 -6.71 -14.22 9.17
N GLY A 57 -8.01 -14.02 9.36
CA GLY A 57 -8.51 -13.07 10.36
C GLY A 57 -8.07 -11.63 10.11
N SER A 58 -8.06 -11.18 8.85
CA SER A 58 -7.81 -9.76 8.53
C SER A 58 -8.88 -8.88 9.18
N PHE A 59 -8.45 -7.91 9.98
CA PHE A 59 -9.36 -6.94 10.59
C PHE A 59 -10.09 -6.09 9.54
N GLU A 60 -9.46 -5.82 8.39
CA GLU A 60 -10.06 -5.01 7.31
C GLU A 60 -11.26 -5.75 6.69
N VAL A 61 -11.17 -7.06 6.51
CA VAL A 61 -12.32 -7.88 6.07
C VAL A 61 -13.47 -7.78 7.06
N ASP A 62 -13.18 -7.79 8.36
CA ASP A 62 -14.21 -7.70 9.40
C ASP A 62 -14.90 -6.33 9.42
N VAL A 63 -14.16 -5.24 9.15
CA VAL A 63 -14.73 -3.90 8.97
C VAL A 63 -15.73 -3.87 7.81
N TRP A 64 -15.38 -4.50 6.68
CA TRP A 64 -16.24 -4.52 5.48
C TRP A 64 -17.45 -5.45 5.61
N ARG A 65 -17.46 -6.39 6.55
CA ARG A 65 -18.54 -7.39 6.70
C ARG A 65 -19.94 -6.77 6.80
N SER A 66 -20.06 -5.63 7.49
CA SER A 66 -21.34 -4.92 7.65
C SER A 66 -21.81 -4.18 6.39
N ARG A 67 -20.91 -3.95 5.42
CA ARG A 67 -21.16 -3.21 4.18
C ARG A 67 -21.47 -4.13 2.99
N GLY A 68 -21.49 -5.44 3.24
CA GLY A 68 -21.71 -6.46 2.21
C GLY A 68 -20.46 -6.78 1.39
N PRO A 69 -20.58 -7.68 0.40
CA PRO A 69 -19.47 -8.06 -0.47
C PRO A 69 -18.89 -6.87 -1.23
N GLN A 70 -17.57 -6.80 -1.28
CA GLN A 70 -16.84 -5.80 -2.05
C GLN A 70 -16.59 -6.31 -3.47
N ARG A 71 -16.44 -5.37 -4.41
CA ARG A 71 -16.11 -5.71 -5.81
C ARG A 71 -14.62 -5.93 -6.02
N GLU A 72 -13.82 -5.38 -5.12
CA GLU A 72 -12.36 -5.37 -5.19
C GLU A 72 -11.77 -5.75 -3.82
N PRO A 73 -10.55 -6.30 -3.78
CA PRO A 73 -9.85 -6.63 -2.55
C PRO A 73 -9.79 -5.44 -1.60
N ALA A 74 -9.99 -5.71 -0.30
CA ALA A 74 -10.26 -4.68 0.69
C ALA A 74 -9.17 -4.56 1.76
N CYS A 75 -8.12 -5.38 1.72
CA CYS A 75 -7.05 -5.36 2.71
C CYS A 75 -5.97 -4.29 2.39
N TRP A 76 -6.37 -3.03 2.31
CA TRP A 76 -5.52 -1.94 1.80
C TRP A 76 -4.31 -1.63 2.69
N THR A 77 -4.55 -1.41 3.99
CA THR A 77 -3.49 -1.05 4.94
C THR A 77 -2.51 -2.20 5.08
N LEU A 78 -3.03 -3.43 5.13
CA LEU A 78 -2.20 -4.62 5.24
C LEU A 78 -1.30 -4.78 4.00
N LEU A 79 -1.83 -4.49 2.80
CA LEU A 79 -1.08 -4.59 1.54
C LEU A 79 0.00 -3.51 1.43
N GLY A 80 -0.33 -2.29 1.88
CA GLY A 80 0.62 -1.19 2.01
C GLY A 80 1.77 -1.54 2.96
N TYR A 81 1.46 -2.07 4.15
CA TYR A 81 2.47 -2.54 5.09
C TYR A 81 3.37 -3.62 4.49
N ALA A 82 2.79 -4.65 3.85
CA ALA A 82 3.57 -5.74 3.26
C ALA A 82 4.54 -5.22 2.19
N SER A 83 4.08 -4.31 1.32
CA SER A 83 4.89 -3.70 0.26
C SER A 83 6.00 -2.82 0.84
N GLY A 84 5.69 -1.95 1.80
CA GLY A 84 6.66 -1.07 2.45
C GLY A 84 7.70 -1.83 3.27
N TYR A 85 7.27 -2.83 4.06
CA TYR A 85 8.14 -3.67 4.86
C TYR A 85 9.14 -4.43 3.97
N ALA A 86 8.65 -5.11 2.93
CA ALA A 86 9.50 -5.87 2.03
C ALA A 86 10.48 -4.95 1.27
N THR A 87 10.00 -3.80 0.79
CA THR A 87 10.84 -2.81 0.10
C THR A 87 11.98 -2.33 0.99
N GLN A 88 11.67 -1.97 2.24
CA GLN A 88 12.66 -1.50 3.20
C GLN A 88 13.70 -2.58 3.54
N LEU A 89 13.24 -3.83 3.73
CA LEU A 89 14.14 -4.93 4.11
C LEU A 89 15.05 -5.36 2.97
N LEU A 90 14.54 -5.42 1.73
CA LEU A 90 15.27 -5.92 0.57
C LEU A 90 16.07 -4.83 -0.16
N GLY A 91 15.79 -3.55 0.09
CA GLY A 91 16.44 -2.43 -0.61
C GLY A 91 16.12 -2.40 -2.11
N ARG A 92 14.97 -2.95 -2.50
CA ARG A 92 14.42 -3.01 -3.86
C ARG A 92 12.93 -2.76 -3.77
N GLU A 93 12.34 -2.07 -4.75
CA GLU A 93 10.89 -1.83 -4.75
C GLU A 93 10.12 -3.15 -4.90
N VAL A 94 9.33 -3.48 -3.89
CA VAL A 94 8.46 -4.66 -3.85
C VAL A 94 7.02 -4.21 -3.85
N GLN A 95 6.22 -4.82 -4.73
CA GLN A 95 4.79 -4.59 -4.77
C GLN A 95 4.02 -5.88 -4.54
N TYR A 96 2.98 -5.79 -3.70
CA TYR A 96 2.04 -6.87 -3.48
C TYR A 96 0.71 -6.64 -4.21
N ARG A 97 0.06 -7.74 -4.57
CA ARG A 97 -1.35 -7.79 -5.00
C ARG A 97 -2.10 -8.76 -4.12
N GLU A 98 -3.26 -8.34 -3.62
CA GLU A 98 -4.24 -9.25 -3.01
C GLU A 98 -5.03 -9.91 -4.16
N VAL A 99 -4.67 -11.15 -4.49
CA VAL A 99 -5.21 -11.89 -5.64
C VAL A 99 -6.53 -12.61 -5.34
N SER A 100 -6.84 -12.80 -4.06
CA SER A 100 -8.15 -13.22 -3.56
C SER A 100 -8.42 -12.56 -2.23
N CYS A 101 -9.69 -12.24 -1.93
CA CYS A 101 -10.07 -11.53 -0.72
C CYS A 101 -11.41 -12.04 -0.17
N ARG A 102 -11.45 -12.30 1.14
CA ARG A 102 -12.70 -12.67 1.82
C ARG A 102 -13.75 -11.57 1.80
N ALA A 103 -13.35 -10.30 1.68
CA ALA A 103 -14.30 -9.21 1.50
C ALA A 103 -15.06 -9.31 0.17
N CYS A 104 -14.47 -9.95 -0.86
CA CYS A 104 -15.11 -10.24 -2.14
C CYS A 104 -15.96 -11.51 -2.15
N GLY A 105 -15.95 -12.28 -1.05
CA GLY A 105 -16.62 -13.57 -0.94
C GLY A 105 -15.73 -14.79 -1.18
N ASP A 106 -14.42 -14.62 -1.38
CA ASP A 106 -13.48 -15.74 -1.51
C ASP A 106 -13.27 -16.47 -0.18
N ASP A 107 -12.74 -17.70 -0.23
CA ASP A 107 -12.48 -18.52 0.96
C ASP A 107 -11.41 -17.90 1.87
N ASN A 108 -10.38 -17.30 1.29
CA ASN A 108 -9.23 -16.74 2.00
C ASN A 108 -8.70 -15.49 1.31
N CYS A 109 -8.07 -14.61 2.08
CA CYS A 109 -7.25 -13.54 1.54
C CYS A 109 -5.88 -14.12 1.12
N ARG A 110 -5.46 -13.91 -0.12
CA ARG A 110 -4.17 -14.37 -0.65
C ARG A 110 -3.44 -13.20 -1.26
N ILE A 111 -2.17 -13.05 -0.90
CA ILE A 111 -1.30 -12.01 -1.45
C ILE A 111 -0.11 -12.63 -2.18
N ILE A 112 0.31 -11.99 -3.27
CA ILE A 112 1.53 -12.30 -4.01
C ILE A 112 2.38 -11.05 -4.07
N GLY A 113 3.64 -11.16 -3.66
CA GLY A 113 4.64 -10.09 -3.75
C GLY A 113 5.79 -10.46 -4.68
N LYS A 114 6.19 -9.49 -5.50
CA LYS A 114 7.30 -9.59 -6.46
C LYS A 114 8.05 -8.26 -6.53
N LEU A 115 9.19 -8.23 -7.19
CA LEU A 115 9.81 -6.95 -7.53
C LEU A 115 8.86 -6.13 -8.42
N ALA A 116 8.85 -4.81 -8.23
CA ALA A 116 7.91 -3.92 -8.92
C ALA A 116 7.94 -4.13 -10.44
N GLU A 117 9.14 -4.18 -11.04
CA GLU A 117 9.32 -4.31 -12.50
C GLU A 117 8.74 -5.59 -13.10
N GLU A 118 8.46 -6.62 -12.29
CA GLU A 118 7.82 -7.85 -12.74
C GLU A 118 6.29 -7.70 -12.94
N TRP A 119 5.70 -6.62 -12.43
CA TRP A 119 4.30 -6.30 -12.62
C TRP A 119 4.09 -5.39 -13.85
N PRO A 120 3.15 -5.71 -14.75
CA PRO A 120 2.90 -4.89 -15.94
C PRO A 120 2.32 -3.52 -15.59
N ASP A 121 1.64 -3.39 -14.45
CA ASP A 121 0.96 -2.18 -13.98
C ASP A 121 1.73 -1.46 -12.86
N HIS A 122 3.00 -1.80 -12.62
CA HIS A 122 3.75 -1.34 -11.45
C HIS A 122 3.79 0.18 -11.29
N ALA A 123 3.92 0.91 -12.40
CA ALA A 123 3.94 2.37 -12.39
C ALA A 123 2.60 2.94 -11.91
N ALA A 124 1.47 2.40 -12.41
CA ALA A 124 0.15 2.86 -11.98
C ALA A 124 -0.15 2.49 -10.53
N PHE A 125 0.33 1.34 -10.06
CA PHE A 125 0.18 0.93 -8.67
C PHE A 125 1.05 1.76 -7.71
N ALA A 126 2.27 2.11 -8.12
CA ALA A 126 3.16 2.96 -7.34
C ALA A 126 2.51 4.32 -7.02
N GLU A 127 1.72 4.87 -7.94
CA GLU A 127 0.96 6.11 -7.71
C GLU A 127 -0.02 6.00 -6.54
N LEU A 128 -0.60 4.82 -6.30
CA LEU A 128 -1.51 4.58 -5.17
C LEU A 128 -0.78 4.52 -3.82
N LEU A 129 0.52 4.27 -3.84
CA LEU A 129 1.37 4.22 -2.64
C LEU A 129 1.98 5.58 -2.28
N ARG A 130 1.91 6.57 -3.18
CA ARG A 130 2.45 7.90 -2.93
C ARG A 130 1.52 8.71 -2.02
N GLU A 131 2.12 9.50 -1.14
CA GLU A 131 1.39 10.51 -0.39
C GLU A 131 0.87 11.60 -1.35
N ALA A 132 -0.43 11.92 -1.26
CA ALA A 132 -1.07 12.95 -2.06
C ALA A 132 -1.29 14.21 -1.21
N PRO A 133 -0.67 15.36 -1.55
CA PRO A 133 -0.78 16.61 -0.79
C PRO A 133 -2.09 17.35 -1.11
N LEU A 134 -3.23 16.67 -0.91
CA LEU A 134 -4.55 17.16 -1.31
C LEU A 134 -4.92 18.51 -0.70
N ILE A 135 -4.38 18.82 0.48
CA ILE A 135 -4.64 20.09 1.16
C ILE A 135 -3.94 21.26 0.46
N ASP A 136 -2.72 21.06 -0.03
CA ASP A 136 -1.97 22.08 -0.74
C ASP A 136 -2.63 22.36 -2.10
N GLU A 137 -3.02 21.28 -2.81
CA GLU A 137 -3.78 21.38 -4.05
C GLU A 137 -5.10 22.13 -3.85
N LEU A 138 -5.82 21.87 -2.75
CA LEU A 138 -7.06 22.58 -2.42
C LEU A 138 -6.81 24.08 -2.24
N TYR A 139 -5.77 24.47 -1.51
CA TYR A 139 -5.43 25.88 -1.31
C TYR A 139 -5.03 26.58 -2.61
N GLU A 140 -4.25 25.93 -3.46
CA GLU A 140 -3.89 26.46 -4.78
C GLU A 140 -5.12 26.69 -5.66
N LEU A 141 -6.02 25.71 -5.70
CA LEU A 141 -7.26 25.82 -6.46
C LEU A 141 -8.16 26.94 -5.93
N GLN A 142 -8.30 27.07 -4.61
CA GLN A 142 -9.05 28.17 -4.00
C GLN A 142 -8.48 29.54 -4.36
N ALA A 143 -7.15 29.71 -4.29
CA ALA A 143 -6.47 30.95 -4.66
C ALA A 143 -6.68 31.30 -6.15
N ARG A 144 -6.66 30.30 -7.03
CA ARG A 144 -6.89 30.48 -8.47
C ARG A 144 -8.33 30.90 -8.76
N ILE A 145 -9.33 30.27 -8.11
CA ILE A 145 -10.74 30.66 -8.24
C ILE A 145 -10.93 32.11 -7.79
N ALA A 146 -10.41 32.48 -6.61
CA ALA A 146 -10.53 33.85 -6.09
C ALA A 146 -9.93 34.91 -7.04
N THR A 147 -8.81 34.58 -7.67
CA THR A 147 -8.18 35.46 -8.68
C THR A 147 -9.07 35.63 -9.90
N LEU A 148 -9.60 34.53 -10.45
CA LEU A 148 -10.48 34.55 -11.63
C LEU A 148 -11.79 35.30 -11.35
N GLU A 149 -12.39 35.13 -10.19
CA GLU A 149 -13.60 35.85 -9.78
C GLU A 149 -13.35 37.36 -9.68
N SER A 150 -12.22 37.75 -9.10
CA SER A 150 -11.79 39.16 -9.01
C SER A 150 -11.58 39.79 -10.39
N ASP A 151 -10.90 39.07 -11.29
CA ASP A 151 -10.69 39.54 -12.66
C ASP A 151 -12.00 39.70 -13.43
N LEU A 152 -12.93 38.74 -13.30
CA LEU A 152 -14.24 38.81 -13.96
C LEU A 152 -15.06 40.00 -13.46
N ALA A 153 -15.05 40.26 -12.14
CA ALA A 153 -15.70 41.43 -11.56
C ALA A 153 -15.13 42.73 -12.13
N ARG A 154 -13.80 42.84 -12.20
CA ARG A 154 -13.09 44.00 -12.77
C ARG A 154 -13.43 44.21 -14.26
N THR A 155 -13.52 43.15 -15.06
CA THR A 155 -13.88 43.26 -16.48
C THR A 155 -15.33 43.73 -16.65
N ARG A 156 -16.27 43.23 -15.84
CA ARG A 156 -17.68 43.67 -15.88
C ARG A 156 -17.84 45.14 -15.54
N ASP A 157 -17.11 45.63 -14.53
CA ASP A 157 -17.15 47.04 -14.16
C ASP A 157 -16.63 47.95 -15.29
N GLN A 158 -15.62 47.50 -16.04
CA GLN A 158 -15.07 48.22 -17.19
C GLN A 158 -16.03 48.27 -18.38
N GLU A 159 -16.82 47.23 -18.63
CA GLU A 159 -17.83 47.20 -19.69
C GLU A 159 -19.06 48.07 -19.38
N THR A 160 -19.40 48.28 -18.11
CA THR A 160 -20.54 49.13 -17.71
C THR A 160 -20.30 50.64 -17.80
N TRP A 161 -19.06 51.09 -18.03
CA TRP A 161 -18.67 52.51 -18.14
C TRP A 161 -18.30 52.98 -19.56
N GLY A 162 -18.55 52.14 -20.59
CA GLY A 162 -18.43 52.48 -22.01
C GLY A 162 -19.77 52.55 -22.71
#